data_AF-A0A699ULT6-F1
#
_entry.id   AF-A0A699ULT6-F1
#
_cell.length_a   1.000
_cell.length_b   1.000
_cell.length_c   1.000
_cell.angle_alpha   90.00
_cell.angle_beta   90.00
_cell.angle_gamma   90.00
#
_symmetry.space_group_name_H-M   'P 1'
#
loop_
_entity.id
_entity.type
_entity.pdbx_description
1 polymer ?
#
loop_
_entity_poly.entity_id
_entity_poly.type
_entity_poly.pdbx_seq_one_letter_code
_entity_poly.pdbx_strand_id
1 'polypeptide(L)'
;FSPKYLSPWYKMMRPTIEELPEKINYGDTFDIDVTGVLPMLFGYPEVNIASAPFATHSFSQGQRLVKLAVLSRTIVGLGTVRLECLAPPDGSVAPPG
;
A
#
# COMPACT_ATOMS: atom_id res chain seq x y z
N PHE A 1 6.16 -20.67 0.78
CA PHE A 1 6.77 -20.05 -0.42
C PHE A 1 7.15 -18.61 -0.07
N SER A 2 8.34 -18.16 -0.46
CA SER A 2 8.79 -16.78 -0.25
C SER A 2 9.12 -16.15 -1.61
N PRO A 3 8.39 -15.10 -2.05
CA PRO A 3 8.62 -14.47 -3.34
C PRO A 3 10.01 -13.83 -3.45
N LYS A 4 10.49 -13.67 -4.70
CA LYS A 4 11.80 -13.08 -5.01
C LYS A 4 12.01 -11.69 -4.39
N TYR A 5 10.94 -10.88 -4.31
CA TYR A 5 11.01 -9.54 -3.71
C TYR A 5 11.32 -9.56 -2.19
N LEU A 6 11.20 -10.72 -1.52
CA LEU A 6 11.62 -10.94 -0.14
C LEU A 6 13.02 -11.56 -0.01
N SER A 7 13.84 -11.55 -1.05
CA SER A 7 15.25 -11.94 -0.96
C SER A 7 16.00 -11.07 0.07
N PRO A 8 16.99 -11.60 0.81
CA PRO A 8 17.87 -10.82 1.69
C PRO A 8 18.56 -9.65 0.96
N TRP A 9 18.82 -9.78 -0.34
CA TRP A 9 19.42 -8.72 -1.17
C TRP A 9 18.57 -7.45 -1.21
N TYR A 10 17.25 -7.57 -1.06
CA TYR A 10 16.31 -6.44 -1.08
C TYR A 10 15.88 -5.99 0.32
N LYS A 11 16.48 -6.53 1.39
CA LYS A 11 16.04 -6.26 2.78
C LYS A 11 16.04 -4.77 3.12
N MET A 12 17.04 -4.01 2.66
CA MET A 12 17.17 -2.57 2.93
C MET A 12 16.11 -1.71 2.22
N MET A 13 15.49 -2.23 1.15
CA MET A 13 14.44 -1.55 0.37
C MET A 13 13.02 -1.94 0.83
N ARG A 14 12.90 -2.67 1.94
CA ARG A 14 11.58 -2.98 2.52
C ARG A 14 11.12 -1.78 3.34
N PRO A 15 10.04 -1.10 2.94
CA PRO A 15 9.51 -0.01 3.73
C PRO A 15 8.84 -0.52 5.01
N THR A 16 8.79 0.34 6.02
CA THR A 16 7.95 0.18 7.21
C THR A 16 6.86 1.24 7.15
N ILE A 17 5.61 0.84 7.38
CA ILE A 17 4.49 1.78 7.56
C ILE A 17 4.47 2.13 9.05
N GLU A 18 4.68 3.39 9.38
CA GLU A 18 4.70 3.89 10.77
C GLU A 18 3.31 4.32 11.22
N GLU A 19 2.60 5.07 10.36
CA GLU A 19 1.25 5.55 10.62
C GLU A 19 0.34 5.27 9.42
N LEU A 20 -0.88 4.83 9.72
CA LEU A 20 -1.96 4.64 8.76
C LEU A 20 -3.32 4.89 9.42
N PRO A 21 -4.31 5.41 8.69
CA PRO A 21 -5.66 5.60 9.20
C PRO A 21 -6.36 4.24 9.37
N GLU A 22 -7.07 4.04 10.47
CA GLU A 22 -7.82 2.79 10.73
C GLU A 22 -8.89 2.53 9.66
N LYS A 23 -9.47 3.59 9.10
CA LYS A 23 -10.53 3.55 8.08
C LYS A 23 -10.33 4.66 7.06
N ILE A 24 -10.71 4.38 5.83
CA ILE A 24 -10.74 5.33 4.71
C ILE A 24 -12.12 5.26 4.05
N ASN A 25 -12.58 6.36 3.46
CA ASN A 25 -13.79 6.34 2.64
C ASN A 25 -13.43 6.30 1.16
N TYR A 26 -14.36 5.83 0.33
CA TYR A 26 -14.17 5.83 -1.11
C TYR A 26 -14.04 7.25 -1.67
N GLY A 27 -13.14 7.43 -2.63
CA GLY A 27 -12.90 8.71 -3.31
C GLY A 27 -12.17 9.76 -2.48
N ASP A 28 -12.03 9.57 -1.16
CA ASP A 28 -11.27 10.48 -0.29
C ASP A 28 -9.75 10.27 -0.44
N THR A 29 -8.98 11.30 -0.11
CA THR A 29 -7.54 11.16 0.08
C THR A 29 -7.21 10.78 1.52
N PHE A 30 -6.09 10.09 1.70
CA PHE A 30 -5.59 9.74 3.02
C PHE A 30 -4.06 9.66 3.02
N ASP A 31 -3.47 9.94 4.17
CA ASP A 31 -2.02 9.94 4.36
C ASP A 31 -1.54 8.63 4.98
N ILE A 32 -0.36 8.18 4.55
CA ILE A 32 0.41 7.13 5.22
C ILE A 32 1.85 7.62 5.44
N ASP A 33 2.40 7.33 6.60
CA ASP A 33 3.79 7.63 6.92
C ASP A 33 4.64 6.37 6.80
N VAL A 34 5.73 6.48 6.04
CA VAL A 34 6.55 5.35 5.66
C VAL A 34 8.02 5.67 5.90
N THR A 35 8.77 4.71 6.45
CA THR A 35 10.22 4.79 6.61
C THR A 35 10.92 3.72 5.76
N GLY A 36 12.21 3.92 5.52
CA GLY A 36 13.05 2.99 4.76
C GLY A 36 13.74 3.65 3.57
N VAL A 37 14.52 2.88 2.82
CA VAL A 37 15.19 3.38 1.62
C VAL A 37 14.18 3.41 0.47
N LEU A 38 13.59 4.58 0.25
CA LEU A 38 12.67 4.89 -0.85
C LEU A 38 13.41 5.70 -1.93
N PRO A 39 14.03 5.07 -2.94
CA PRO A 39 14.86 5.79 -3.88
C PRO A 39 13.98 6.70 -4.76
N MET A 40 14.16 8.00 -4.63
CA MET A 40 13.35 8.99 -5.35
C MET A 40 13.51 8.92 -6.88
N LEU A 41 14.64 8.39 -7.35
CA LEU A 41 14.96 8.23 -8.77
C LEU A 41 13.95 7.34 -9.52
N PHE A 42 13.26 6.43 -8.83
CA PHE A 42 12.29 5.52 -9.44
C PHE A 42 10.84 6.05 -9.40
N GLY A 43 10.64 7.32 -9.03
CA GLY A 43 9.32 7.94 -8.93
C GLY A 43 8.64 7.70 -7.59
N TYR A 44 7.31 7.66 -7.59
CA TYR A 44 6.50 7.34 -6.41
C TYR A 44 6.52 5.84 -6.12
N PRO A 45 6.57 5.44 -4.84
CA PRO A 45 6.38 4.03 -4.48
C PRO A 45 4.99 3.56 -4.91
N GLU A 46 4.88 2.27 -5.22
CA GLU A 46 3.57 1.66 -5.48
C GLU A 46 2.89 1.29 -4.16
N VAL A 47 1.64 1.72 -3.99
CA VAL A 47 0.80 1.39 -2.84
C VAL A 47 -0.38 0.56 -3.32
N ASN A 48 -0.62 -0.58 -2.66
CA ASN A 48 -1.70 -1.49 -3.00
C ASN A 48 -2.51 -1.87 -1.75
N ILE A 49 -3.83 -1.94 -1.89
CA ILE A 49 -4.72 -2.58 -0.90
C ILE A 49 -4.97 -4.01 -1.36
N ALA A 50 -4.63 -4.97 -0.49
CA ALA A 50 -4.95 -6.38 -0.69
C ALA A 50 -6.14 -6.76 0.19
N SER A 51 -7.20 -7.28 -0.43
CA SER A 51 -8.34 -7.83 0.31
C SER A 51 -7.96 -9.14 0.98
N ALA A 52 -8.40 -9.37 2.22
CA ALA A 52 -8.19 -10.61 2.96
C ALA A 52 -9.20 -11.68 2.49
N PRO A 53 -8.80 -12.69 1.70
CA PRO A 53 -9.73 -13.61 1.08
C PRO A 53 -10.03 -14.83 1.95
N PHE A 54 -11.17 -15.47 1.69
CA PHE A 54 -11.48 -16.82 2.20
C PHE A 54 -11.33 -17.85 1.08
N ALA A 55 -10.58 -18.92 1.34
CA ALA A 55 -10.28 -19.93 0.33
C ALA A 55 -10.67 -21.36 0.76
N THR A 56 -11.46 -22.05 -0.06
CA THR A 56 -11.84 -23.46 0.14
C THR A 56 -12.14 -24.14 -1.20
N HIS A 57 -11.82 -25.43 -1.36
CA HIS A 57 -12.10 -26.21 -2.58
C HIS A 57 -11.65 -25.54 -3.89
N SER A 58 -10.49 -24.86 -3.86
CA SER A 58 -9.93 -24.08 -4.98
C SER A 58 -10.73 -22.81 -5.36
N PHE A 59 -11.71 -22.40 -4.55
CA PHE A 59 -12.38 -21.10 -4.67
C PHE A 59 -11.74 -20.12 -3.69
N SER A 60 -11.33 -18.94 -4.19
CA SER A 60 -10.80 -17.83 -3.39
C SER A 60 -11.76 -16.64 -3.49
N GLN A 61 -12.63 -16.49 -2.49
CA GLN A 61 -13.65 -15.46 -2.48
C GLN A 61 -13.09 -14.17 -1.89
N GLY A 62 -13.28 -13.07 -2.62
CA GLY A 62 -12.86 -11.73 -2.19
C GLY A 62 -11.39 -11.40 -2.46
N GLN A 63 -10.58 -12.29 -3.06
CA GLN A 63 -9.19 -11.97 -3.37
C GLN A 63 -9.09 -10.90 -4.45
N ARG A 64 -8.51 -9.75 -4.11
CA ARG A 64 -8.20 -8.67 -5.04
C ARG A 64 -7.01 -7.87 -4.54
N LEU A 65 -6.24 -7.34 -5.49
CA LEU A 65 -5.23 -6.32 -5.28
C LEU A 65 -5.65 -5.04 -6.01
N VAL A 66 -5.75 -3.92 -5.29
CA VAL A 66 -6.11 -2.61 -5.86
C VAL A 66 -4.92 -1.67 -5.72
N LYS A 67 -4.38 -1.23 -6.86
CA LYS A 67 -3.33 -0.22 -6.90
C LYS A 67 -3.94 1.17 -6.67
N LEU A 68 -3.37 1.91 -5.73
CA LEU A 68 -3.79 3.27 -5.41
C LEU A 68 -2.99 4.29 -6.22
N ALA A 69 -3.59 5.45 -6.45
CA ALA A 69 -2.87 6.62 -6.94
C ALA A 69 -2.16 7.30 -5.76
N VAL A 70 -0.85 7.45 -5.86
CA VAL A 70 -0.06 8.28 -4.94
C VAL A 70 -0.01 9.69 -5.54
N LEU A 71 -0.65 10.64 -4.87
CA LEU A 71 -0.82 12.02 -5.35
C LEU A 71 0.39 12.87 -5.00
N SER A 72 0.93 12.68 -3.80
CA SER A 72 2.07 13.46 -3.32
C SER A 72 2.98 12.64 -2.40
N ARG A 73 4.23 13.13 -2.26
CA ARG A 73 5.25 12.55 -1.39
C ARG A 73 6.03 13.66 -0.71
N THR A 74 5.96 13.73 0.61
CA THR A 74 6.57 14.80 1.41
C THR A 74 7.45 14.22 2.51
N ILE A 75 8.64 14.78 2.71
CA ILE A 75 9.51 14.40 3.82
C ILE A 75 9.01 15.12 5.08
N VAL A 76 8.60 14.37 6.10
CA VAL A 76 7.98 14.91 7.33
C VAL A 76 8.86 14.75 8.57
N GLY A 77 9.99 14.05 8.47
CA GLY A 77 10.94 13.85 9.55
C GLY A 77 12.23 13.18 9.09
N LEU A 78 13.10 12.81 10.03
CA LEU A 78 14.37 12.11 9.77
C LEU A 78 14.12 10.73 9.15
N GLY A 79 14.03 10.68 7.81
CA GLY A 79 13.81 9.45 7.05
C GLY A 79 12.34 9.02 6.92
N THR A 80 11.41 9.79 7.48
CA THR A 80 9.96 9.56 7.33
C THR A 80 9.42 10.31 6.13
N VAL A 81 8.70 9.59 5.30
CA VAL A 81 8.06 10.09 4.09
C VAL A 81 6.56 9.89 4.21
N ARG A 82 5.82 10.98 4.12
CA ARG A 82 4.37 10.98 4.02
C ARG A 82 3.94 10.81 2.56
N LEU A 83 3.05 9.87 2.31
CA LEU A 83 2.43 9.65 1.00
C LEU A 83 0.94 9.95 1.10
N GLU A 84 0.47 10.86 0.25
CA GLU A 84 -0.97 11.11 0.09
C GLU A 84 -1.50 10.16 -0.99
N CYS A 85 -2.41 9.28 -0.61
CA CYS A 85 -3.02 8.30 -1.50
C CYS A 85 -4.48 8.66 -1.77
N LEU A 86 -4.96 8.37 -2.98
CA LEU A 86 -6.38 8.41 -3.30
C LEU A 86 -7.00 7.04 -3.03
N ALA A 87 -8.05 7.00 -2.19
CA ALA A 87 -8.80 5.79 -1.92
C ALA A 87 -9.51 5.26 -3.19
N PRO A 88 -9.89 3.97 -3.22
CA PRO A 88 -10.66 3.44 -4.33
C PRO A 88 -11.92 4.26 -4.60
N PRO A 89 -12.36 4.40 -5.86
CA PRO A 89 -13.46 5.29 -6.22
C PRO A 89 -14.80 4.83 -5.65
N ASP A 90 -15.02 3.52 -5.54
CA ASP A 90 -16.25 2.93 -5.01
C ASP A 90 -16.08 1.45 -4.61
N GLY A 91 -17.15 0.91 -4.01
CA GLY A 91 -17.24 -0.48 -3.58
C GLY A 91 -17.33 -1.51 -4.71
N SER A 92 -17.51 -1.12 -5.98
CA SER A 92 -17.42 -2.07 -7.10
C SER A 92 -15.96 -2.41 -7.39
N VAL A 93 -15.08 -1.41 -7.28
CA VAL A 93 -13.63 -1.59 -7.37
C VAL A 93 -13.10 -2.22 -6.09
N ALA A 94 -13.56 -1.76 -4.92
CA ALA A 94 -13.10 -2.25 -3.64
C ALA A 94 -14.23 -2.50 -2.62
N PRO A 95 -15.01 -3.61 -2.65
CA PRO A 95 -16.05 -3.89 -1.68
C PRO A 95 -15.55 -3.76 -0.25
N PRO A 96 -16.43 -3.30 0.66
CA PRO A 96 -16.07 -3.06 2.05
C PRO A 96 -15.72 -4.37 2.76
N GLY A 97 -14.78 -4.31 3.69
CA GLY A 97 -14.28 -5.42 4.48
C GLY A 97 -13.09 -5.03 5.35
#